data_AF-A0A2I4HJW6-F1
#
_entry.id   AF-A0A2I4HJW6-F1
#
_cell.length_a   1.000
_cell.length_b   1.000
_cell.length_c   1.000
_cell.angle_alpha   90.00
_cell.angle_beta   90.00
_cell.angle_gamma   90.00
#
_symmetry.space_group_name_H-M   'P 1'
#
loop_
_entity.id
_entity.type
_entity.pdbx_description
1 polymer ?
#
loop_
_entity_poly.entity_id
_entity_poly.type
_entity_poly.pdbx_seq_one_letter_code
_entity_poly.pdbx_strand_id
1 'polypeptide(L)'
;MSCGNVPTHCQSNHGTNNMASHHENAILFNEGSRAAKKKRESRLKGGGLRQFSNIVCQKLESKVRTTYNEVADEIVAEFSGARGDAAASSESDEKNIRRRVYDALNVLLALDIIAGDKKEIHWKGLPNTRIKDLEEIKALRLQLVNKIGKKVAYLKGLEEKIVGLQDLLTRNCQLLKCGSASPEGFSLPFILVQTSPHATVEIEISEDMQLVHFDFNSTPFSLHDDAYILELMRYDQQPESIDASQSFSAHSSSSSVTPRGTKPFHWNSETHLK
;
A
#
# COMPACT_ATOMS: atom_id res chain seq x y z
N MET A 1 -36.96 -37.36 -32.00
CA MET A 1 -36.89 -38.83 -32.07
C MET A 1 -35.52 -39.26 -31.57
N SER A 2 -35.52 -40.18 -30.60
CA SER A 2 -34.44 -41.04 -30.04
C SER A 2 -32.97 -40.64 -30.19
N CYS A 3 -32.23 -40.38 -29.11
CA CYS A 3 -31.70 -41.29 -28.07
C CYS A 3 -30.34 -41.90 -28.43
N GLY A 4 -29.35 -41.65 -27.57
CA GLY A 4 -28.05 -42.34 -27.51
C GLY A 4 -27.35 -42.02 -26.19
N ASN A 5 -27.54 -42.89 -25.19
CA ASN A 5 -26.94 -42.86 -23.85
C ASN A 5 -25.47 -43.32 -23.86
N VAL A 6 -24.64 -42.71 -23.00
CA VAL A 6 -23.47 -43.38 -22.37
C VAL A 6 -23.41 -42.93 -20.90
N PRO A 7 -23.25 -43.84 -19.91
CA PRO A 7 -23.19 -43.51 -18.49
C PRO A 7 -21.74 -43.47 -17.98
N THR A 8 -21.41 -42.52 -17.10
CA THR A 8 -20.31 -42.68 -16.13
C THR A 8 -20.70 -42.12 -14.78
N HIS A 9 -20.82 -43.05 -13.84
CA HIS A 9 -21.07 -42.89 -12.42
C HIS A 9 -19.72 -42.66 -11.73
N CYS A 10 -19.55 -41.54 -11.01
CA CYS A 10 -18.50 -41.41 -10.00
C CYS A 10 -19.16 -41.16 -8.64
N GLN A 11 -19.02 -42.16 -7.76
CA GLN A 11 -19.48 -42.15 -6.38
C GLN A 11 -18.56 -41.25 -5.54
N SER A 12 -19.15 -40.26 -4.87
CA SER A 12 -18.55 -39.53 -3.76
C SER A 12 -18.82 -40.32 -2.48
N ASN A 13 -17.80 -40.97 -1.92
CA ASN A 13 -17.92 -41.63 -0.62
C ASN A 13 -17.58 -40.65 0.51
N HIS A 14 -18.52 -40.57 1.45
CA HIS A 14 -18.38 -39.97 2.77
C HIS A 14 -17.32 -40.71 3.60
N GLY A 15 -16.59 -39.95 4.41
CA GLY A 15 -15.69 -40.47 5.43
C GLY A 15 -15.42 -39.42 6.50
N THR A 16 -16.41 -39.13 7.34
CA THR A 16 -16.23 -38.39 8.60
C THR A 16 -15.91 -39.40 9.70
N ASN A 17 -14.75 -39.28 10.35
CA ASN A 17 -14.52 -39.85 11.67
C ASN A 17 -13.62 -38.96 12.56
N ASN A 18 -14.08 -38.91 13.80
CA ASN A 18 -13.70 -38.20 15.02
C ASN A 18 -12.22 -38.13 15.47
N MET A 19 -11.89 -36.96 16.05
CA MET A 19 -11.32 -36.65 17.38
C MET A 19 -10.05 -37.34 17.93
N ALA A 20 -9.26 -36.46 18.58
CA ALA A 20 -8.36 -36.63 19.73
C ALA A 20 -6.97 -37.24 19.44
N SER A 21 -5.85 -36.85 20.06
CA SER A 21 -5.43 -35.78 20.98
C SER A 21 -4.03 -36.20 21.44
N HIS A 22 -2.98 -35.36 21.41
CA HIS A 22 -1.71 -35.54 22.14
C HIS A 22 -0.94 -34.21 22.00
N HIS A 23 -0.26 -33.60 22.97
CA HIS A 23 0.19 -34.05 24.29
C HIS A 23 0.54 -32.78 25.11
N GLU A 24 -0.13 -32.54 26.24
CA GLU A 24 0.40 -31.67 27.30
C GLU A 24 1.41 -32.49 28.14
N ASN A 25 2.56 -31.89 28.46
CA ASN A 25 3.57 -32.46 29.34
C ASN A 25 3.30 -31.99 30.78
N ALA A 26 2.66 -32.84 31.58
CA ALA A 26 2.58 -32.71 33.03
C ALA A 26 3.54 -33.71 33.67
N ILE A 27 4.60 -33.22 34.30
CA ILE A 27 5.51 -34.02 35.13
C ILE A 27 5.20 -33.77 36.60
N LEU A 28 4.68 -34.83 37.22
CA LEU A 28 4.69 -35.27 38.61
C LEU A 28 4.75 -34.25 39.76
N PHE A 29 3.70 -34.30 40.57
CA PHE A 29 3.75 -34.02 42.00
C PHE A 29 4.71 -34.98 42.71
N ASN A 30 5.69 -34.43 43.43
CA ASN A 30 6.32 -35.08 44.57
C ASN A 30 5.92 -34.32 45.83
N GLU A 31 5.28 -35.04 46.75
CA GLU A 31 4.79 -34.55 48.02
C GLU A 31 5.94 -34.64 49.04
N GLY A 32 6.44 -33.49 49.48
CA GLY A 32 7.55 -33.39 50.42
C GLY A 32 7.38 -32.23 51.38
N SER A 33 6.87 -32.55 52.57
CA SER A 33 7.08 -31.87 53.85
C SER A 33 6.64 -30.40 53.99
N ARG A 34 5.57 -30.25 54.77
CA ARG A 34 5.16 -29.05 55.51
C ARG A 34 6.36 -28.29 56.10
N ALA A 35 6.66 -27.13 55.53
CA ALA A 35 7.05 -25.96 56.32
C ALA A 35 5.93 -24.94 56.18
N ALA A 36 5.27 -24.61 57.28
CA ALA A 36 4.18 -23.64 57.32
C ALA A 36 4.67 -22.28 56.78
N LYS A 37 4.47 -22.05 55.47
CA LYS A 37 4.58 -20.72 54.87
C LYS A 37 3.44 -19.89 55.45
N LYS A 38 3.75 -19.18 56.54
CA LYS A 38 3.00 -18.04 57.03
C LYS A 38 2.90 -17.07 55.85
N LYS A 39 1.82 -17.15 55.07
CA LYS A 39 1.48 -16.24 53.98
C LYS A 39 1.45 -14.85 54.62
N ARG A 40 2.54 -14.09 54.45
CA ARG A 40 2.63 -12.70 54.88
C ARG A 40 1.63 -11.95 54.02
N GLU A 41 0.43 -11.85 54.54
CA GLU A 41 -0.63 -10.96 54.08
C GLU A 41 0.01 -9.61 53.73
N SER A 42 -0.19 -9.17 52.50
CA SER A 42 0.40 -7.95 51.96
C SER A 42 -0.12 -6.75 52.74
N ARG A 43 0.58 -6.38 53.81
CA ARG A 43 0.28 -5.25 54.70
C ARG A 43 0.56 -3.88 54.07
N LEU A 44 0.46 -3.76 52.75
CA LEU A 44 0.58 -2.49 52.04
C LEU A 44 -0.62 -2.37 51.10
N LYS A 45 -1.76 -1.89 51.64
CA LYS A 45 -2.74 -1.18 50.82
C LYS A 45 -1.99 0.02 50.23
N GLY A 46 -1.57 -0.08 48.98
CA GLY A 46 -0.91 1.01 48.24
C GLY A 46 0.61 0.94 48.09
N GLY A 47 1.24 -0.24 47.91
CA GLY A 47 2.70 -0.37 47.76
C GLY A 47 3.18 -1.31 46.65
N GLY A 48 2.45 -1.41 45.53
CA GLY A 48 2.82 -2.29 44.41
C GLY A 48 3.84 -1.66 43.46
N LEU A 49 4.60 -2.47 42.72
CA LEU A 49 5.55 -1.99 41.71
C LEU A 49 4.90 -1.02 40.71
N ARG A 50 3.67 -1.30 40.26
CA ARG A 50 2.89 -0.41 39.39
C ARG A 50 2.73 1.01 39.94
N GLN A 51 2.51 1.14 41.24
CA GLN A 51 2.35 2.44 41.88
C GLN A 51 3.68 3.18 41.97
N PHE A 52 4.74 2.48 42.37
CA PHE A 52 6.09 3.06 42.38
C PHE A 52 6.54 3.46 40.97
N SER A 53 6.28 2.65 39.95
CA SER A 53 6.56 2.99 38.55
C SER A 53 5.81 4.24 38.09
N ASN A 54 4.53 4.38 38.44
CA ASN A 54 3.76 5.58 38.10
C ASN A 54 4.34 6.84 38.77
N ILE A 55 4.69 6.76 40.05
CA ILE A 55 5.24 7.90 40.80
C ILE A 55 6.63 8.26 40.27
N VAL A 56 7.49 7.26 40.01
CA VAL A 56 8.81 7.46 39.40
C VAL A 56 8.67 8.15 38.04
N CYS A 57 7.75 7.72 37.18
CA CYS A 57 7.47 8.39 35.90
C CYS A 57 7.07 9.86 36.09
N GLN A 58 6.10 10.15 36.95
CA GLN A 58 5.61 11.52 37.17
C GLN A 58 6.71 12.46 37.69
N LYS A 59 7.56 11.97 38.60
CA LYS A 59 8.66 12.75 39.17
C LYS A 59 9.74 13.03 38.13
N LEU A 60 10.08 12.03 37.30
CA LEU A 60 11.03 12.19 36.20
C LEU A 60 10.52 13.17 35.13
N GLU A 61 9.24 13.06 34.77
CA GLU A 61 8.57 13.97 33.84
C GLU A 61 8.58 15.42 34.34
N SER A 62 8.32 15.63 35.63
CA SER A 62 8.24 16.99 36.22
C SER A 62 9.61 17.67 36.37
N LYS A 63 10.67 16.91 36.69
CA LYS A 63 11.99 17.46 37.02
C LYS A 63 12.94 17.52 35.82
N VAL A 64 12.69 16.75 34.76
CA VAL A 64 13.48 16.65 33.52
C VAL A 64 14.92 16.15 33.72
N ARG A 65 15.62 16.55 34.78
CA ARG A 65 16.90 16.05 35.26
C ARG A 65 16.84 15.78 36.76
N THR A 66 17.31 14.62 37.18
CA THR A 66 17.34 14.24 38.60
C THR A 66 18.36 13.12 38.82
N THR A 67 18.56 12.67 40.06
CA THR A 67 19.44 11.54 40.39
C THR A 67 18.67 10.41 41.05
N TYR A 68 19.22 9.19 41.03
CA TYR A 68 18.58 8.04 41.69
C TYR A 68 18.27 8.32 43.17
N ASN A 69 19.23 8.88 43.90
CA ASN A 69 19.09 9.14 45.34
C ASN A 69 17.98 10.16 45.59
N GLU A 70 17.96 11.24 44.79
CA GLU A 70 16.92 12.27 44.88
C GLU A 70 15.52 11.69 44.63
N VAL A 71 15.35 10.89 43.58
CA VAL A 71 14.05 10.23 43.29
C VAL A 71 13.66 9.26 44.40
N ALA A 72 14.61 8.47 44.92
CA ALA A 72 14.33 7.49 45.95
C ALA A 72 13.96 8.16 47.30
N ASP A 73 14.72 9.16 47.71
CA ASP A 73 14.53 9.85 49.00
C ASP A 73 13.21 10.65 49.01
N GLU A 74 12.82 11.25 47.88
CA GLU A 74 11.53 11.95 47.76
C GLU A 74 10.33 11.01 47.84
N ILE A 75 10.41 9.85 47.19
CA ILE A 75 9.33 8.85 47.26
C ILE A 75 9.23 8.30 48.68
N VAL A 76 10.36 8.06 49.36
CA VAL A 76 10.36 7.63 50.76
C VAL A 76 9.74 8.69 51.68
N ALA A 77 10.05 9.97 51.47
CA ALA A 77 9.48 11.08 52.23
C ALA A 77 7.96 11.22 52.00
N GLU A 78 7.50 11.11 50.75
CA GLU A 78 6.08 11.22 50.39
C GLU A 78 5.23 10.10 51.01
N PHE A 79 5.75 8.86 51.03
CA PHE A 79 5.05 7.71 51.65
C PHE A 79 5.11 7.71 53.18
N SER A 80 6.14 8.32 53.76
CA SER A 80 6.26 8.48 55.22
C SER A 80 5.35 9.61 55.74
N GLY A 81 5.20 10.70 54.98
CA GLY A 81 4.31 11.81 55.31
C GLY A 81 2.82 11.52 55.09
N ALA A 82 2.47 10.66 54.13
CA ALA A 82 1.08 10.29 53.86
C ALA A 82 0.46 9.33 54.91
N ARG A 83 1.29 8.63 55.69
CA ARG A 83 0.87 7.76 56.80
C ARG A 83 1.12 8.50 58.13
N GLY A 84 0.33 9.55 58.40
CA GLY A 84 0.48 10.36 59.61
C GLY A 84 0.66 9.53 60.89
N ASP A 85 1.70 9.85 61.66
CA ASP A 85 1.98 9.51 63.06
C ASP A 85 1.58 8.11 63.59
N ALA A 86 1.60 7.08 62.73
CA ALA A 86 1.39 5.69 63.14
C ALA A 86 2.67 4.89 62.90
N ALA A 87 3.56 4.97 63.90
CA ALA A 87 4.67 4.06 64.17
C ALA A 87 5.67 3.85 63.04
N ALA A 88 6.80 4.58 63.11
CA ALA A 88 8.08 4.30 62.46
C ALA A 88 7.98 3.77 61.03
N SER A 89 8.18 4.64 60.03
CA SER A 89 8.58 4.24 58.68
C SER A 89 9.69 3.19 58.81
N SER A 90 9.32 1.92 58.64
CA SER A 90 10.22 0.85 59.01
C SER A 90 11.39 0.91 58.04
N GLU A 91 12.62 0.73 58.52
CA GLU A 91 13.82 0.63 57.67
C GLU A 91 13.62 -0.40 56.53
N SER A 92 12.73 -1.37 56.75
CA SER A 92 12.26 -2.34 55.76
C SER A 92 11.45 -1.74 54.61
N ASP A 93 10.63 -0.72 54.84
CA ASP A 93 9.83 -0.04 53.83
C ASP A 93 10.71 0.83 52.94
N GLU A 94 11.68 1.55 53.52
CA GLU A 94 12.67 2.32 52.76
C GLU A 94 13.50 1.41 51.82
N LYS A 95 14.03 0.30 52.35
CA LYS A 95 14.77 -0.69 51.55
C LYS A 95 13.92 -1.26 50.42
N ASN A 96 12.62 -1.47 50.67
CA ASN A 96 11.70 -1.94 49.64
C ASN A 96 11.49 -0.89 48.54
N ILE A 97 11.19 0.36 48.92
CA ILE A 97 10.98 1.47 47.98
C ILE A 97 12.22 1.67 47.11
N ARG A 98 13.41 1.77 47.71
CA ARG A 98 14.68 1.90 46.98
C ARG A 98 14.86 0.80 45.93
N ARG A 99 14.58 -0.47 46.28
CA ARG A 99 14.65 -1.61 45.35
C ARG A 99 13.64 -1.49 44.21
N ARG A 100 12.42 -1.02 44.47
CA ARG A 100 11.37 -0.82 43.46
C ARG A 100 11.64 0.35 42.53
N VAL A 101 12.24 1.43 43.03
CA VAL A 101 12.67 2.57 42.20
C VAL A 101 13.70 2.10 41.17
N TYR A 102 14.67 1.26 41.56
CA TYR A 102 15.61 0.66 40.60
C TYR A 102 14.91 -0.22 39.56
N ASP A 103 13.95 -1.05 39.95
CA ASP A 103 13.18 -1.87 38.99
C ASP A 103 12.48 -0.98 37.94
N ALA A 104 11.84 0.11 38.39
CA ALA A 104 11.16 1.05 37.50
C ALA A 104 12.14 1.77 36.56
N LEU A 105 13.23 2.32 37.10
CA LEU A 105 14.24 3.04 36.30
C LEU A 105 14.89 2.16 35.24
N ASN A 106 15.23 0.92 35.58
CA ASN A 106 15.87 0.00 34.63
C ASN A 106 14.95 -0.33 33.44
N VAL A 107 13.65 -0.49 33.69
CA VAL A 107 12.66 -0.70 32.62
C VAL A 107 12.48 0.57 31.78
N LEU A 108 12.40 1.75 32.40
CA LEU A 108 12.28 3.02 31.69
C LEU A 108 13.51 3.31 30.81
N LEU A 109 14.71 2.94 31.29
CA LEU A 109 15.95 3.04 30.53
C LEU A 109 15.94 2.07 29.34
N ALA A 110 15.49 0.83 29.53
CA ALA A 110 15.38 -0.16 28.47
C ALA A 110 14.35 0.22 27.38
N LEU A 111 13.30 0.96 27.75
CA LEU A 111 12.29 1.51 26.84
C LEU A 111 12.70 2.85 26.19
N ASP A 112 13.93 3.32 26.45
CA ASP A 112 14.47 4.61 25.99
C ASP A 112 13.60 5.83 26.38
N ILE A 113 12.82 5.71 27.46
CA ILE A 113 12.01 6.80 28.02
C ILE A 113 12.87 7.78 28.82
N ILE A 114 13.99 7.30 29.36
CA ILE A 114 14.96 8.08 30.12
C ILE A 114 16.39 7.79 29.66
N ALA A 115 17.30 8.75 29.88
CA ALA A 115 18.73 8.60 29.67
C ALA A 115 19.45 8.58 31.02
N GLY A 116 20.34 7.60 31.24
CA GLY A 116 21.28 7.63 32.36
C GLY A 116 22.65 8.11 31.90
N ASP A 117 23.16 9.21 32.46
CA ASP A 117 24.55 9.64 32.31
C ASP A 117 25.22 9.65 33.68
N LYS A 118 26.07 8.64 33.93
CA LYS A 118 26.77 8.40 35.21
C LYS A 118 25.82 8.41 36.42
N LYS A 119 25.59 9.57 37.04
CA LYS A 119 24.75 9.77 38.22
C LYS A 119 23.46 10.55 37.93
N GLU A 120 23.32 11.11 36.73
CA GLU A 120 22.18 11.92 36.32
C GLU A 120 21.23 11.13 35.42
N ILE A 121 19.94 11.34 35.65
CA ILE A 121 18.83 10.73 34.94
C ILE A 121 18.07 11.84 34.22
N HIS A 122 17.91 11.69 32.90
CA HIS A 122 17.24 12.64 32.03
C HIS A 122 15.93 12.06 31.51
N TRP A 123 14.84 12.83 31.55
CA TRP A 123 13.58 12.45 30.92
C TRP A 123 13.65 12.69 29.41
N LYS A 124 13.52 11.63 28.60
CA LYS A 124 13.43 11.71 27.13
C LYS A 124 11.98 11.80 26.65
N GLY A 125 11.04 11.25 27.41
CA GLY A 125 9.63 11.19 27.07
C GLY A 125 9.18 9.81 26.57
N LEU A 126 7.87 9.62 26.41
CA LEU A 126 7.33 8.34 25.93
C LEU A 126 7.68 8.14 24.44
N PRO A 127 8.05 6.92 24.00
CA PRO A 127 8.38 6.66 22.62
C PRO A 127 7.15 6.96 21.77
N ASN A 128 7.29 7.89 20.82
CA ASN A 128 6.16 8.31 19.98
C ASN A 128 5.94 7.31 18.81
N THR A 129 5.82 6.02 19.15
CA THR A 129 5.55 4.93 18.19
C THR A 129 4.34 5.28 17.33
N ARG A 130 3.30 5.83 17.94
CA ARG A 130 2.10 6.31 17.25
C ARG A 130 2.38 7.26 16.10
N ILE A 131 3.33 8.18 16.21
CA ILE A 131 3.63 9.13 15.11
C ILE A 131 4.35 8.41 13.97
N LYS A 132 5.32 7.54 14.28
CA LYS A 132 6.02 6.74 13.26
C LYS A 132 5.05 5.81 12.54
N ASP A 133 4.20 5.11 13.29
CA ASP A 133 3.16 4.23 12.75
C ASP A 133 2.18 5.02 11.87
N LEU A 134 1.79 6.23 12.28
CA LEU A 134 0.93 7.11 11.49
C LEU A 134 1.60 7.57 10.19
N GLU A 135 2.89 7.91 10.22
CA GLU A 135 3.65 8.28 9.02
C GLU A 135 3.79 7.10 8.06
N GLU A 136 4.06 5.90 8.57
CA GLU A 136 4.14 4.68 7.78
C GLU A 136 2.78 4.34 7.13
N ILE A 137 1.68 4.40 7.90
CA ILE A 137 0.33 4.18 7.37
C ILE A 137 -0.02 5.21 6.29
N LYS A 138 0.37 6.48 6.47
CA LYS A 138 0.17 7.51 5.44
C LYS A 138 0.96 7.21 4.17
N ALA A 139 2.21 6.77 4.30
CA ALA A 139 3.04 6.38 3.16
C ALA A 139 2.43 5.19 2.41
N LEU A 140 1.99 4.15 3.13
CA LEU A 140 1.31 2.98 2.56
C LEU A 140 0.01 3.37 1.84
N ARG A 141 -0.79 4.27 2.44
CA ARG A 141 -2.01 4.79 1.80
C ARG A 141 -1.68 5.47 0.48
N LEU A 142 -0.67 6.33 0.44
CA LEU A 142 -0.26 7.03 -0.78
C LEU A 142 0.18 6.04 -1.87
N GLN A 143 0.99 5.03 -1.52
CA GLN A 143 1.39 3.99 -2.46
C GLN A 143 0.20 3.20 -3.01
N LEU A 144 -0.77 2.86 -2.15
CA LEU A 144 -1.96 2.13 -2.55
C LEU A 144 -2.84 2.96 -3.50
N VAL A 145 -3.03 4.25 -3.21
CA VAL A 145 -3.76 5.18 -4.08
C VAL A 145 -3.09 5.28 -5.46
N ASN A 146 -1.76 5.41 -5.51
CA ASN A 146 -1.03 5.42 -6.78
C ASN A 146 -1.20 4.11 -7.56
N LYS A 147 -1.18 2.96 -6.87
CA LYS A 147 -1.40 1.65 -7.49
C LYS A 147 -2.83 1.51 -8.03
N ILE A 148 -3.82 2.01 -7.29
CA ILE A 148 -5.21 2.06 -7.75
C ILE A 148 -5.32 2.97 -8.98
N GLY A 149 -4.73 4.17 -8.95
CA GLY A 149 -4.74 5.10 -10.09
C GLY A 149 -4.16 4.48 -11.36
N LYS A 150 -3.02 3.78 -11.25
CA LYS A 150 -2.42 3.04 -12.39
C LYS A 150 -3.35 1.94 -12.93
N LYS A 151 -4.01 1.18 -12.04
CA LYS A 151 -4.98 0.15 -12.45
C LYS A 151 -6.21 0.73 -13.11
N VAL A 152 -6.73 1.86 -12.60
CA VAL A 152 -7.87 2.56 -13.21
C VAL A 152 -7.52 3.06 -14.61
N ALA A 153 -6.36 3.70 -14.78
CA ALA A 153 -5.90 4.15 -16.09
C ALA A 153 -5.71 2.98 -17.07
N TYR A 154 -5.12 1.87 -16.62
CA TYR A 154 -4.95 0.67 -17.43
C TYR A 154 -6.28 0.04 -17.84
N LEU A 155 -7.24 -0.06 -16.91
CA LEU A 155 -8.59 -0.56 -17.21
C LEU A 155 -9.32 0.32 -18.23
N LYS A 156 -9.20 1.65 -18.10
CA LYS A 156 -9.77 2.59 -19.07
C LYS A 156 -9.19 2.37 -20.48
N GLY A 157 -7.87 2.22 -20.58
CA GLY A 157 -7.22 1.93 -21.87
C GLY A 157 -7.64 0.58 -22.48
N LEU A 158 -7.87 -0.44 -21.64
CA LEU A 158 -8.42 -1.71 -22.11
C LEU A 158 -9.86 -1.59 -22.61
N GLU A 159 -10.71 -0.84 -21.88
CA GLU A 159 -12.08 -0.57 -22.29
C GLU A 159 -12.12 0.15 -23.63
N GLU A 160 -11.31 1.20 -23.81
CA GLU A 160 -11.18 1.95 -25.06
C GLU A 160 -10.74 1.04 -26.22
N LYS A 161 -9.77 0.14 -25.98
CA LYS A 161 -9.33 -0.85 -26.97
C LYS A 161 -10.44 -1.84 -27.35
N ILE A 162 -11.22 -2.32 -26.38
CA ILE A 162 -12.36 -3.22 -26.64
C ILE A 162 -13.40 -2.52 -27.49
N VAL A 163 -13.77 -1.29 -27.13
CA VAL A 163 -14.75 -0.51 -27.89
C VAL A 163 -14.24 -0.23 -29.31
N GLY A 164 -12.98 0.18 -29.48
CA GLY A 164 -12.39 0.40 -30.81
C GLY A 164 -12.37 -0.84 -31.69
N LEU A 165 -12.10 -2.02 -31.11
CA LEU A 165 -12.17 -3.28 -31.85
C LEU A 165 -13.60 -3.65 -32.25
N GLN A 166 -14.58 -3.42 -31.36
CA GLN A 166 -15.99 -3.67 -31.66
C GLN A 166 -16.51 -2.73 -32.76
N ASP A 167 -16.15 -1.46 -32.71
CA ASP A 167 -16.47 -0.46 -33.73
C ASP A 167 -15.88 -0.86 -35.09
N LEU A 168 -14.59 -1.24 -35.11
CA LEU A 168 -13.90 -1.70 -36.31
C LEU A 168 -14.56 -2.96 -36.91
N LEU A 169 -14.86 -3.96 -36.08
CA LEU A 169 -15.54 -5.19 -36.50
C LEU A 169 -16.91 -4.89 -37.08
N THR A 170 -17.68 -4.03 -36.43
CA THR A 170 -19.03 -3.64 -36.87
C THR A 170 -18.98 -2.95 -38.23
N ARG A 171 -18.11 -1.95 -38.39
CA ARG A 171 -17.88 -1.24 -39.66
C ARG A 171 -17.46 -2.20 -40.77
N ASN A 172 -16.48 -3.06 -40.51
CA ASN A 172 -15.99 -4.01 -41.51
C ASN A 172 -17.08 -5.02 -41.91
N CYS A 173 -17.88 -5.52 -40.96
CA CYS A 173 -19.03 -6.38 -41.26
C CYS A 173 -20.08 -5.68 -42.13
N GLN A 174 -20.34 -4.39 -41.89
CA GLN A 174 -21.28 -3.61 -42.70
C GLN A 174 -20.78 -3.41 -44.14
N LEU A 175 -19.50 -3.10 -44.31
CA LEU A 175 -18.87 -2.95 -45.64
C LEU A 175 -18.91 -4.26 -46.44
N LEU A 176 -18.65 -5.39 -45.77
CA LEU A 176 -18.78 -6.72 -46.37
C LEU A 176 -20.22 -7.02 -46.82
N LYS A 177 -21.23 -6.67 -46.00
CA LYS A 177 -22.65 -6.83 -46.34
C LYS A 177 -23.09 -5.94 -47.50
N CYS A 178 -22.48 -4.77 -47.66
CA CYS A 178 -22.82 -3.80 -48.70
C CYS A 178 -22.13 -4.09 -50.05
N GLY A 179 -21.27 -5.12 -50.12
CA GLY A 179 -20.58 -5.52 -51.35
C GLY A 179 -19.55 -4.50 -51.86
N SER A 180 -19.21 -3.50 -51.03
CA SER A 180 -18.30 -2.39 -51.37
C SER A 180 -16.85 -2.62 -50.90
N ALA A 181 -16.57 -3.74 -50.23
CA ALA A 181 -15.26 -4.04 -49.69
C ALA A 181 -14.39 -4.83 -50.70
N SER A 182 -13.25 -4.28 -51.10
CA SER A 182 -12.14 -5.11 -51.57
C SER A 182 -11.51 -5.85 -50.36
N PRO A 183 -10.94 -7.05 -50.53
CA PRO A 183 -10.28 -7.80 -49.45
C PRO A 183 -8.94 -7.19 -48.99
N GLU A 184 -8.67 -5.92 -49.34
CA GLU A 184 -7.37 -5.28 -49.15
C GLU A 184 -7.35 -4.50 -47.84
N GLY A 185 -6.79 -5.10 -46.78
CA GLY A 185 -6.65 -4.49 -45.47
C GLY A 185 -5.54 -5.16 -44.65
N PHE A 186 -5.11 -4.48 -43.59
CA PHE A 186 -4.09 -4.98 -42.68
C PHE A 186 -4.74 -5.64 -41.45
N SER A 187 -4.27 -6.84 -41.10
CA SER A 187 -4.69 -7.53 -39.88
C SER A 187 -3.97 -6.98 -38.65
N LEU A 188 -4.67 -6.93 -37.53
CA LEU A 188 -4.06 -6.69 -36.22
C LEU A 188 -3.34 -7.96 -35.72
N PRO A 189 -2.25 -7.85 -34.93
CA PRO A 189 -1.58 -6.62 -34.53
C PRO A 189 -0.58 -6.13 -35.59
N PHE A 190 -0.42 -4.81 -35.71
CA PHE A 190 0.65 -4.21 -36.52
C PHE A 190 1.22 -2.98 -35.81
N ILE A 191 2.35 -2.50 -36.34
CA ILE A 191 2.95 -1.23 -35.96
C ILE A 191 3.13 -0.44 -37.26
N LEU A 192 2.74 0.84 -37.25
CA LEU A 192 2.90 1.77 -38.36
C LEU A 192 4.10 2.67 -38.07
N VAL A 193 5.04 2.72 -39.02
CA VAL A 193 6.12 3.70 -39.02
C VAL A 193 5.75 4.79 -40.01
N GLN A 194 5.64 6.02 -39.54
CA GLN A 194 5.29 7.18 -40.35
C GLN A 194 6.48 8.13 -40.43
N THR A 195 6.77 8.62 -41.63
CA THR A 195 7.82 9.63 -41.86
C THR A 195 7.34 10.63 -42.92
N SER A 196 8.18 11.60 -43.25
CA SER A 196 7.90 12.58 -44.31
C SER A 196 7.68 11.89 -45.66
N PRO A 197 6.71 12.33 -46.49
CA PRO A 197 6.51 11.79 -47.85
C PRO A 197 7.75 11.92 -48.75
N HIS A 198 8.70 12.79 -48.40
CA HIS A 198 9.94 13.01 -49.13
C HIS A 198 11.16 12.36 -48.46
N ALA A 199 10.96 11.59 -47.38
CA ALA A 199 12.06 10.88 -46.72
C ALA A 199 12.56 9.72 -47.59
N THR A 200 13.89 9.55 -47.65
CA THR A 200 14.52 8.36 -48.22
C THR A 200 14.81 7.39 -47.09
N VAL A 201 14.14 6.24 -47.09
CA VAL A 201 14.28 5.20 -46.08
C VAL A 201 15.00 4.01 -46.69
N GLU A 202 16.12 3.61 -46.10
CA GLU A 202 16.82 2.38 -46.45
C GLU A 202 16.36 1.27 -45.51
N ILE A 203 15.95 0.14 -46.10
CA ILE A 203 15.39 -0.98 -45.34
C ILE A 203 16.24 -2.21 -45.62
N GLU A 204 16.85 -2.76 -44.57
CA GLU A 204 17.57 -4.02 -44.64
C GLU A 204 16.81 -5.06 -43.83
N ILE A 205 16.44 -6.17 -44.47
CA ILE A 205 15.74 -7.28 -43.83
C ILE A 205 16.71 -8.45 -43.76
N SER A 206 16.88 -9.03 -42.58
CA SER A 206 17.69 -10.23 -42.40
C SER A 206 17.12 -11.40 -43.20
N GLU A 207 17.97 -12.33 -43.61
CA GLU A 207 17.56 -13.50 -44.40
C GLU A 207 16.50 -14.37 -43.68
N ASP A 208 16.57 -14.43 -42.35
CA ASP A 208 15.61 -15.17 -41.50
C ASP A 208 14.32 -14.39 -41.21
N MET A 209 14.20 -13.16 -41.74
CA MET A 209 13.07 -12.25 -41.54
C MET A 209 12.76 -11.91 -40.07
N GLN A 210 13.69 -12.13 -39.15
CA GLN A 210 13.52 -11.81 -37.73
C GLN A 210 13.95 -10.39 -37.37
N LEU A 211 14.80 -9.77 -38.20
CA LEU A 211 15.33 -8.44 -37.97
C LEU A 211 15.10 -7.55 -39.19
N VAL A 212 14.55 -6.37 -38.94
CA VAL A 212 14.41 -5.32 -39.95
C VAL A 212 15.12 -4.08 -39.42
N HIS A 213 16.06 -3.58 -40.20
CA HIS A 213 16.76 -2.33 -39.94
C HIS A 213 16.20 -1.24 -40.85
N PHE A 214 15.84 -0.11 -40.25
CA PHE A 214 15.38 1.07 -40.96
C PHE A 214 16.39 2.20 -40.75
N ASP A 215 17.00 2.68 -41.83
CA ASP A 215 17.76 3.93 -41.83
C ASP A 215 16.92 5.04 -42.46
N PHE A 216 16.61 6.06 -41.67
CA PHE A 216 15.84 7.22 -42.10
C PHE A 216 16.73 8.37 -42.60
N ASN A 217 18.05 8.20 -42.73
CA ASN A 217 18.97 9.23 -43.20
C ASN A 217 18.84 10.56 -42.42
N SER A 218 18.72 10.45 -41.09
CA SER A 218 18.45 11.58 -40.17
C SER A 218 17.08 12.28 -40.35
N THR A 219 16.17 11.72 -41.15
CA THR A 219 14.78 12.23 -41.22
C THR A 219 13.97 11.75 -40.01
N PRO A 220 13.16 12.64 -39.39
CA PRO A 220 12.30 12.23 -38.28
C PRO A 220 11.26 11.19 -38.70
N PHE A 221 10.92 10.29 -37.79
CA PHE A 221 9.83 9.33 -37.95
C PHE A 221 9.03 9.22 -36.64
N SER A 222 7.81 8.71 -36.75
CA SER A 222 6.94 8.36 -35.63
C SER A 222 6.52 6.90 -35.70
N LEU A 223 6.34 6.29 -34.53
CA LEU A 223 5.91 4.91 -34.38
C LEU A 223 4.54 4.88 -33.74
N HIS A 224 3.61 4.18 -34.36
CA HIS A 224 2.22 4.07 -33.92
C HIS A 224 1.83 2.61 -33.82
N ASP A 225 1.30 2.19 -32.69
CA ASP A 225 0.76 0.84 -32.53
C ASP A 225 -0.68 0.74 -33.02
N ASP A 226 -1.20 -0.49 -33.06
CA ASP A 226 -2.60 -0.71 -33.45
C ASP A 226 -3.61 0.05 -32.60
N ALA A 227 -3.34 0.21 -31.30
CA ALA A 227 -4.25 0.86 -30.36
C ALA A 227 -4.38 2.35 -30.66
N TYR A 228 -3.26 3.03 -30.92
CA TYR A 228 -3.26 4.43 -31.33
C TYR A 228 -4.04 4.64 -32.63
N ILE A 229 -3.85 3.76 -33.62
CA ILE A 229 -4.56 3.85 -34.90
C ILE A 229 -6.07 3.61 -34.72
N LEU A 230 -6.45 2.65 -33.87
CA LEU A 230 -7.86 2.42 -33.52
C LEU A 230 -8.50 3.66 -32.88
N GLU A 231 -7.77 4.36 -32.02
CA GLU A 231 -8.23 5.60 -31.40
C GLU A 231 -8.45 6.69 -32.45
N LEU A 232 -7.49 6.88 -33.36
CA LEU A 232 -7.57 7.86 -34.45
C LEU A 232 -8.77 7.59 -35.37
N MET A 233 -8.99 6.31 -35.74
CA MET A 233 -10.14 5.91 -36.56
C MET A 233 -11.50 6.23 -35.91
N ARG A 234 -11.58 6.30 -34.58
CA ARG A 234 -12.81 6.68 -33.86
C ARG A 234 -13.04 8.18 -33.86
N TYR A 235 -11.98 8.98 -33.73
CA TYR A 235 -12.08 10.44 -33.79
C TYR A 235 -12.59 10.92 -35.15
N ASP A 236 -12.11 10.32 -36.24
CA ASP A 236 -12.58 10.67 -37.60
C ASP A 236 -14.05 10.25 -37.86
N GLN A 237 -14.61 9.34 -37.06
CA GLN A 237 -15.99 8.88 -37.15
C GLN A 237 -16.98 9.70 -36.31
N GLN A 238 -16.51 10.57 -35.42
CA GLN A 238 -17.37 11.52 -34.72
C GLN A 238 -17.53 12.78 -35.58
N PRO A 239 -18.69 13.00 -36.24
CA PRO A 239 -19.00 14.32 -36.76
C PRO A 239 -19.05 15.31 -35.58
N GLU A 240 -18.33 16.42 -35.70
CA GLU A 240 -18.47 17.55 -34.77
C GLU A 240 -19.95 17.92 -34.64
N SER A 241 -20.55 17.52 -33.53
CA SER A 241 -21.84 18.03 -33.06
C SER A 241 -21.59 18.71 -31.72
N ILE A 242 -20.81 19.79 -31.76
CA ILE A 242 -20.89 20.81 -30.72
C ILE A 242 -21.95 21.79 -31.20
N ASP A 243 -23.21 21.47 -30.90
CA ASP A 243 -24.27 22.45 -30.95
C ASP A 243 -24.54 22.97 -29.54
N ALA A 244 -24.68 24.29 -29.47
CA ALA A 244 -24.68 25.11 -28.27
C ALA A 244 -25.87 24.81 -27.34
N SER A 245 -25.63 24.84 -26.02
CA SER A 245 -26.39 25.59 -24.99
C SER A 245 -26.19 24.97 -23.61
N GLN A 246 -25.44 25.63 -22.72
CA GLN A 246 -25.95 26.17 -21.45
C GLN A 246 -24.82 26.82 -20.63
N SER A 247 -25.19 27.90 -19.98
CA SER A 247 -24.41 28.99 -19.40
C SER A 247 -23.89 28.73 -17.98
N PHE A 248 -23.03 29.67 -17.53
CA PHE A 248 -22.45 29.92 -16.18
C PHE A 248 -21.09 29.24 -15.94
N SER A 249 -20.00 29.91 -15.55
CA SER A 249 -19.75 31.28 -15.10
C SER A 249 -18.24 31.58 -15.20
N ALA A 250 -17.89 32.86 -15.31
CA ALA A 250 -16.52 33.34 -15.47
C ALA A 250 -15.64 33.04 -14.24
N HIS A 251 -14.40 32.61 -14.48
CA HIS A 251 -13.14 33.27 -14.06
C HIS A 251 -11.98 32.27 -14.04
N SER A 252 -11.02 32.48 -14.94
CA SER A 252 -9.55 32.46 -14.73
C SER A 252 -8.80 31.78 -15.87
N SER A 253 -8.02 32.62 -16.55
CA SER A 253 -7.19 32.39 -17.71
C SER A 253 -6.06 31.39 -17.45
N SER A 254 -5.76 30.48 -18.39
CA SER A 254 -4.41 30.37 -18.99
C SER A 254 -4.34 29.35 -20.15
N SER A 255 -3.88 29.86 -21.30
CA SER A 255 -3.20 29.21 -22.43
C SER A 255 -3.90 28.04 -23.15
N SER A 256 -4.74 28.39 -24.11
CA SER A 256 -5.12 27.56 -25.26
C SER A 256 -3.98 27.45 -26.28
N VAL A 257 -3.50 26.23 -26.54
CA VAL A 257 -2.80 25.90 -27.78
C VAL A 257 -3.78 25.11 -28.65
N THR A 258 -4.43 25.79 -29.58
CA THR A 258 -5.22 25.15 -30.65
C THR A 258 -4.25 24.54 -31.67
N PRO A 259 -4.36 23.25 -32.05
CA PRO A 259 -3.64 22.73 -33.19
C PRO A 259 -4.24 23.36 -34.45
N ARG A 260 -3.46 24.24 -35.08
CA ARG A 260 -3.80 24.85 -36.36
C ARG A 260 -3.66 23.78 -37.44
N GLY A 261 -4.78 23.35 -38.00
CA GLY A 261 -4.89 22.76 -39.34
C GLY A 261 -4.23 21.39 -39.53
N THR A 262 -4.77 20.35 -38.89
CA THR A 262 -4.47 18.97 -39.31
C THR A 262 -5.55 18.53 -40.30
N LYS A 263 -5.15 18.18 -41.52
CA LYS A 263 -6.03 17.53 -42.50
C LYS A 263 -6.59 16.23 -41.89
N PRO A 264 -7.83 15.82 -42.23
CA PRO A 264 -8.37 14.54 -41.79
C PRO A 264 -7.43 13.41 -42.23
N PHE A 265 -7.21 12.44 -41.35
CA PHE A 265 -6.45 11.26 -41.71
C PHE A 265 -7.27 10.43 -42.70
N HIS A 266 -6.85 10.41 -43.96
CA HIS A 266 -7.50 9.61 -45.00
C HIS A 266 -6.62 8.42 -45.36
N TRP A 267 -7.11 7.23 -45.03
CA TRP A 267 -6.52 5.97 -45.47
C TRP A 267 -6.74 5.78 -46.99
N ASN A 268 -5.68 5.50 -47.76
CA ASN A 268 -5.72 5.18 -49.20
C ASN A 268 -6.45 6.17 -50.13
N SER A 269 -6.06 7.46 -50.16
CA SER A 269 -6.62 8.42 -51.14
C SER A 269 -5.81 8.61 -52.42
N GLU A 270 -4.65 7.99 -52.55
CA GLU A 270 -3.87 8.06 -53.79
C GLU A 270 -4.25 6.91 -54.72
N THR A 271 -5.47 6.97 -55.28
CA THR A 271 -5.72 6.30 -56.55
C THR A 271 -4.88 7.01 -57.60
N HIS A 272 -3.79 6.36 -58.02
CA HIS A 272 -2.98 6.79 -59.15
C HIS A 272 -3.89 7.03 -60.37
N LEU A 273 -4.12 8.31 -60.66
CA LEU A 273 -4.64 8.80 -61.93
C LEU A 273 -3.57 9.69 -62.56
N LYS A 274 -2.54 9.04 -63.10
CA LYS A 274 -1.95 9.26 -64.42
C LYS A 274 -0.71 8.40 -64.63
#